data_AF-A0A1Q6UEP1-F1
#
_entry.id   AF-A0A1Q6UEP1-F1
#
_cell.length_a   1.000
_cell.length_b   1.000
_cell.length_c   1.000
_cell.angle_alpha   90.00
_cell.angle_beta   90.00
_cell.angle_gamma   90.00
#
_symmetry.space_group_name_H-M   'P 1'
#
loop_
_entity.id
_entity.type
_entity.pdbx_description
1 polymer ?
#
loop_
_entity_poly.entity_id
_entity_poly.type
_entity_poly.pdbx_seq_one_letter_code
_entity_poly.pdbx_strand_id
1 'polypeptide(L)'
;MNSTEKARLYWGDNLPDWIRILAEECDKTSQGKVAARIKYSKATISLVLKNDYKGTIAAVEERIRTVLMNSTHECPVFGEILTRDCLFNQAQPFSNSGNPNRIRLFRACRQCKFNRTKENVDV
;
A
#
# COMPACT_ATOMS: atom_id res chain seq x y z
N MET A 1 -25.81 -4.96 6.92
CA MET A 1 -25.06 -4.31 5.83
C MET A 1 -23.58 -4.58 6.01
N ASN A 2 -22.98 -5.34 5.10
CA ASN A 2 -21.54 -5.59 5.07
C ASN A 2 -20.79 -4.41 4.40
N SER A 3 -19.47 -4.47 4.35
CA SER A 3 -18.62 -3.40 3.84
C SER A 3 -18.78 -3.21 2.33
N THR A 4 -19.00 -4.29 1.58
CA THR A 4 -19.21 -4.25 0.12
C THR A 4 -20.54 -3.56 -0.24
N GLU A 5 -21.63 -3.90 0.45
CA GLU A 5 -22.93 -3.25 0.33
C GLU A 5 -22.84 -1.77 0.68
N LYS A 6 -22.13 -1.44 1.77
CA LYS A 6 -21.88 -0.06 2.18
C LYS A 6 -21.10 0.71 1.10
N ALA A 7 -20.03 0.12 0.57
CA ALA A 7 -19.23 0.76 -0.47
C ALA A 7 -20.07 1.06 -1.72
N ARG A 8 -20.87 0.11 -2.20
CA ARG A 8 -21.77 0.32 -3.34
C ARG A 8 -22.81 1.40 -3.06
N LEU A 9 -23.37 1.45 -1.84
CA LEU A 9 -24.36 2.46 -1.46
C LEU A 9 -23.80 3.90 -1.57
N TYR A 10 -22.55 4.13 -1.17
CA TYR A 10 -21.97 5.49 -1.11
C TYR A 10 -21.16 5.89 -2.34
N TRP A 11 -20.55 4.94 -3.05
CA TRP A 11 -19.78 5.20 -4.27
C TRP A 11 -20.59 5.01 -5.56
N GLY A 12 -21.74 4.34 -5.49
CA GLY A 12 -22.60 4.07 -6.64
C GLY A 12 -21.99 3.06 -7.63
N ASP A 13 -22.49 3.10 -8.87
CA ASP A 13 -22.14 2.13 -9.92
C ASP A 13 -20.69 2.28 -10.41
N ASN A 14 -20.08 3.47 -10.27
CA ASN A 14 -18.69 3.74 -10.62
C ASN A 14 -17.74 3.54 -9.42
N LEU A 15 -17.95 2.44 -8.68
CA LEU A 15 -17.12 2.06 -7.54
C LEU A 15 -15.66 1.81 -7.97
N PRO A 16 -14.67 2.56 -7.43
CA PRO A 16 -13.27 2.31 -7.73
C PRO A 16 -12.84 0.90 -7.30
N ASP A 17 -11.98 0.28 -8.11
CA ASP A 17 -11.44 -1.06 -7.88
C ASP A 17 -10.79 -1.22 -6.50
N TRP A 18 -10.04 -0.22 -6.06
CA TRP A 18 -9.37 -0.23 -4.76
C TRP A 18 -10.34 -0.11 -3.58
N ILE A 19 -11.48 0.59 -3.74
CA ILE A 19 -12.54 0.62 -2.72
C ILE A 19 -13.22 -0.75 -2.66
N ARG A 20 -13.50 -1.37 -3.82
CA ARG A 20 -14.06 -2.73 -3.88
C ARG A 20 -13.17 -3.72 -3.13
N ILE A 21 -11.86 -3.72 -3.40
CA ILE A 21 -10.90 -4.59 -2.70
C ILE A 21 -10.85 -4.28 -1.20
N LEU A 22 -10.84 -3.00 -0.81
CA LEU A 22 -10.88 -2.60 0.59
C LEU A 22 -12.11 -3.19 1.30
N ALA A 23 -13.28 -3.08 0.67
CA ALA A 23 -14.54 -3.57 1.21
C ALA A 23 -14.55 -5.11 1.33
N GLU A 24 -14.12 -5.81 0.29
CA GLU A 24 -14.01 -7.27 0.29
C GLU A 24 -13.06 -7.79 1.38
N GLU A 25 -11.90 -7.16 1.55
CA GLU A 25 -10.94 -7.51 2.61
C GLU A 25 -11.50 -7.24 4.02
N CYS A 26 -12.30 -6.17 4.17
CA CYS A 26 -13.00 -5.87 5.41
C CYS A 26 -14.07 -6.92 5.73
N ASP A 27 -14.76 -7.43 4.72
CA ASP A 27 -15.79 -8.47 4.86
C ASP A 27 -15.19 -9.84 5.17
N LYS A 28 -14.03 -10.17 4.59
CA LYS A 28 -13.27 -11.39 4.92
C LYS A 28 -12.69 -11.37 6.34
N THR A 29 -12.39 -10.19 6.87
CA THR A 29 -11.70 -10.03 8.17
C THR A 29 -12.46 -9.07 9.10
N SER A 30 -12.01 -7.82 9.19
CA SER A 30 -12.75 -6.71 9.79
C SER A 30 -12.08 -5.38 9.42
N GLN A 31 -12.84 -4.29 9.45
CA GLN A 31 -12.29 -2.94 9.22
C GLN A 31 -11.10 -2.61 10.14
N GLY A 32 -11.12 -3.09 11.39
CA GLY A 32 -10.02 -2.86 12.33
C GLY A 32 -8.73 -3.60 11.94
N LYS A 33 -8.84 -4.86 11.51
CA LYS A 33 -7.70 -5.65 11.04
C LYS A 33 -7.10 -5.07 9.76
N VAL A 34 -7.96 -4.69 8.81
CA VAL A 34 -7.53 -4.04 7.57
C VAL A 34 -6.87 -2.70 7.84
N ALA A 35 -7.46 -1.87 8.70
CA ALA A 35 -6.91 -0.57 9.11
C ALA A 35 -5.48 -0.72 9.67
N ALA A 36 -5.28 -1.65 10.61
CA ALA A 36 -3.96 -1.94 11.17
C ALA A 36 -2.96 -2.37 10.09
N ARG A 37 -3.36 -3.26 9.17
CA ARG A 37 -2.52 -3.74 8.07
C ARG A 37 -2.06 -2.60 7.14
N ILE A 38 -2.96 -1.67 6.83
CA ILE A 38 -2.64 -0.53 5.98
C ILE A 38 -2.10 0.69 6.74
N LYS A 39 -1.94 0.61 8.07
CA LYS A 39 -1.47 1.70 8.96
C LYS A 39 -2.39 2.93 8.99
N TYR A 40 -3.69 2.70 8.97
CA TYR A 40 -4.72 3.73 9.17
C TYR A 40 -5.60 3.41 10.37
N SER A 41 -6.43 4.38 10.78
CA SER A 41 -7.43 4.15 11.82
C SER A 41 -8.67 3.44 11.26
N LYS A 42 -9.37 2.67 12.10
CA LYS A 42 -10.66 2.07 11.73
C LYS A 42 -11.67 3.14 11.30
N ALA A 43 -11.65 4.32 11.94
CA ALA A 43 -12.52 5.44 11.58
C ALA A 43 -12.23 5.94 10.16
N THR A 44 -10.96 6.05 9.78
CA THR A 44 -10.54 6.38 8.41
C THR A 44 -11.12 5.40 7.40
N ILE A 45 -10.97 4.09 7.63
CA ILE A 45 -11.53 3.07 6.73
C ILE A 45 -13.05 3.21 6.58
N SER A 46 -13.76 3.44 7.69
CA SER A 46 -15.20 3.64 7.67
C SER A 46 -15.60 4.86 6.85
N LEU A 47 -14.91 5.99 7.00
CA LEU A 47 -15.15 7.21 6.22
C LEU A 47 -14.84 7.02 4.73
N VAL A 48 -13.77 6.29 4.41
CA VAL A 48 -13.39 5.98 3.03
C VAL A 48 -14.44 5.10 2.35
N LEU A 49 -14.94 4.06 3.03
CA LEU A 49 -16.04 3.22 2.53
C LEU A 49 -17.35 4.00 2.33
N LYS A 50 -17.54 5.09 3.08
CA LYS A 50 -18.68 6.00 2.96
C LYS A 50 -18.48 7.14 1.95
N ASN A 51 -17.34 7.20 1.27
CA ASN A 51 -16.97 8.31 0.40
C ASN A 51 -17.03 9.69 1.10
N ASP A 52 -16.71 9.74 2.40
CA ASP A 52 -16.81 10.96 3.22
C ASP A 52 -15.47 11.34 3.88
N TYR A 53 -14.39 10.63 3.56
CA TYR A 53 -13.07 10.95 4.08
C TYR A 53 -12.55 12.27 3.48
N LYS A 54 -12.30 13.27 4.33
CA LYS A 54 -11.85 14.61 3.92
C LYS A 54 -10.32 14.77 3.83
N GLY A 55 -9.56 13.73 4.17
CA GLY A 55 -8.11 13.74 4.02
C GLY A 55 -7.65 13.42 2.60
N THR A 56 -6.35 13.19 2.44
CA THR A 56 -5.75 12.87 1.14
C THR A 56 -6.14 11.46 0.67
N ILE A 57 -7.21 11.36 -0.12
CA ILE A 57 -7.73 10.07 -0.62
C ILE A 57 -6.70 9.30 -1.46
N ALA A 58 -5.87 10.02 -2.22
CA ALA A 58 -4.81 9.43 -3.05
C ALA A 58 -3.78 8.65 -2.22
N ALA A 59 -3.43 9.13 -1.02
CA ALA A 59 -2.50 8.42 -0.13
C ALA A 59 -3.13 7.12 0.41
N VAL A 60 -4.44 7.14 0.69
CA VAL A 60 -5.19 5.95 1.12
C VAL A 60 -5.26 4.93 -0.01
N GLU A 61 -5.58 5.37 -1.23
CA GLU A 61 -5.59 4.54 -2.42
C GLU A 61 -4.23 3.89 -2.66
N GLU A 62 -3.16 4.68 -2.69
CA GLU A 62 -1.80 4.17 -2.90
C GLU A 62 -1.44 3.08 -1.89
N ARG A 63 -1.79 3.32 -0.62
CA ARG A 63 -1.54 2.37 0.45
C ARG A 63 -2.34 1.08 0.28
N ILE A 64 -3.61 1.17 -0.10
CA ILE A 64 -4.47 0.02 -0.37
C ILE A 64 -3.94 -0.78 -1.56
N ARG A 65 -3.59 -0.11 -2.66
CA ARG A 65 -3.01 -0.75 -3.85
C ARG A 65 -1.73 -1.49 -3.52
N THR A 66 -0.87 -0.86 -2.71
CA THR A 66 0.39 -1.44 -2.27
C THR A 66 0.22 -2.66 -1.36
N VAL A 67 -0.73 -2.60 -0.41
CA VAL A 67 -0.82 -3.57 0.69
C VAL A 67 -1.85 -4.68 0.43
N LEU A 68 -2.96 -4.36 -0.25
CA LEU A 68 -4.08 -5.27 -0.47
C LEU A 68 -4.13 -5.79 -1.92
N MET A 69 -3.68 -5.02 -2.91
CA MET A 69 -3.89 -5.34 -4.33
C MET A 69 -2.69 -5.98 -5.03
N ASN A 70 -1.65 -6.42 -4.30
CA ASN A 70 -0.47 -7.07 -4.87
C ASN A 70 0.11 -6.36 -6.12
N SER A 71 0.08 -5.03 -6.15
CA SER A 71 0.59 -4.25 -7.27
C SER A 71 2.07 -4.54 -7.50
N THR A 72 2.46 -4.81 -8.75
CA THR A 72 3.85 -5.07 -9.16
C THR A 72 4.47 -3.87 -9.88
N HIS A 73 5.81 -3.83 -9.93
CA HIS A 73 6.58 -2.94 -10.80
C HIS A 73 7.95 -3.54 -11.13
N GLU A 74 8.63 -2.99 -12.13
CA GLU A 74 9.97 -3.42 -12.53
C GLU A 74 11.06 -2.96 -11.54
N CYS A 75 11.73 -3.92 -10.91
CA CYS A 75 12.90 -3.73 -10.08
C CYS A 75 14.18 -4.05 -10.88
N PRO A 76 15.17 -3.14 -10.93
CA PRO A 76 16.44 -3.38 -11.63
C PRO A 76 17.24 -4.61 -11.13
N VAL A 77 16.90 -5.17 -9.96
CA VAL A 77 17.61 -6.32 -9.38
C VAL A 77 16.80 -7.61 -9.43
N PHE A 78 15.47 -7.52 -9.29
CA PHE A 78 14.59 -8.69 -9.16
C PHE A 78 13.64 -8.88 -10.35
N GLY A 79 13.63 -7.97 -11.34
CA GLY A 79 12.61 -7.94 -12.39
C GLY A 79 11.26 -7.49 -11.82
N GLU A 80 10.16 -8.08 -12.29
CA GLU A 80 8.84 -7.82 -11.71
C GLU A 80 8.81 -8.17 -10.22
N ILE A 81 8.56 -7.17 -9.37
CA ILE A 81 8.46 -7.33 -7.92
C ILE A 81 7.14 -6.77 -7.41
N LEU A 82 6.57 -7.40 -6.38
CA LEU A 82 5.46 -6.83 -5.63
C LEU A 82 5.92 -5.54 -4.91
N THR A 83 5.10 -4.51 -4.98
CA THR A 83 5.35 -3.21 -4.33
C THR A 83 5.56 -3.36 -2.83
N ARG A 84 4.85 -4.29 -2.17
CA ARG A 84 5.06 -4.63 -0.76
C ARG A 84 6.48 -5.14 -0.47
N ASP A 85 7.03 -5.97 -1.36
CA ASP A 85 8.34 -6.60 -1.19
C ASP A 85 9.45 -5.59 -1.51
N CYS A 86 9.22 -4.71 -2.48
CA CYS A 86 10.07 -3.55 -2.74
C CYS A 86 10.20 -2.66 -1.50
N LEU A 87 9.08 -2.28 -0.87
CA LEU A 87 9.09 -1.47 0.36
C LEU A 87 9.72 -2.20 1.54
N PHE A 88 9.45 -3.49 1.71
CA PHE A 88 10.08 -4.31 2.74
C PHE A 88 11.60 -4.27 2.59
N ASN A 89 12.11 -4.46 1.37
CA ASN A 89 13.53 -4.40 1.06
C ASN A 89 14.15 -3.01 1.30
N GLN A 90 13.44 -1.92 0.96
CA GLN A 90 13.91 -0.55 1.20
C GLN A 90 14.00 -0.20 2.69
N ALA A 91 13.12 -0.78 3.52
CA ALA A 91 13.13 -0.57 4.97
C ALA A 91 14.22 -1.34 5.71
N GLN A 92 14.91 -2.28 5.05
CA GLN A 92 15.98 -3.04 5.69
C GLN A 92 17.25 -2.19 5.83
N PRO A 93 17.96 -2.27 6.96
CA PRO A 93 19.25 -1.63 7.10
C PRO A 93 20.26 -2.23 6.12
N PHE A 94 21.19 -1.38 5.66
CA PHE A 94 22.34 -1.87 4.90
C PHE A 94 23.14 -2.86 5.75
N SER A 95 23.49 -3.99 5.16
CA SER A 95 24.32 -5.00 5.79
C SER A 95 25.36 -5.48 4.78
N ASN A 96 26.63 -5.46 5.19
CA ASN A 96 27.74 -5.97 4.39
C ASN A 96 27.93 -7.49 4.57
N SER A 97 26.83 -8.23 4.76
CA SER A 97 26.81 -9.65 5.14
C SER A 97 27.27 -10.62 4.03
N GLY A 98 28.07 -10.17 3.08
CA GLY A 98 28.61 -11.00 1.99
C GLY A 98 27.59 -11.40 0.93
N ASN A 99 26.32 -11.00 1.03
CA ASN A 99 25.30 -11.28 0.01
C ASN A 99 25.37 -10.26 -1.15
N PRO A 100 25.84 -10.65 -2.35
CA PRO A 100 26.01 -9.72 -3.46
C PRO A 100 24.70 -9.08 -3.93
N ASN A 101 23.57 -9.79 -3.82
CA ASN A 101 22.27 -9.27 -4.19
C ASN A 101 21.79 -8.16 -3.24
N ARG A 102 22.10 -8.23 -1.94
CA ARG A 102 21.80 -7.14 -0.98
C ARG A 102 22.58 -5.87 -1.30
N ILE A 103 23.85 -6.02 -1.68
CA ILE A 103 24.71 -4.88 -2.09
C ILE A 103 24.20 -4.28 -3.41
N ARG A 104 23.90 -5.11 -4.41
CA ARG A 104 23.32 -4.68 -5.70
C ARG A 104 21.99 -3.96 -5.50
N LEU A 105 21.11 -4.51 -4.68
CA LEU A 105 19.81 -3.93 -4.35
C LEU A 105 19.95 -2.58 -3.65
N PHE A 106 20.82 -2.47 -2.63
CA PHE A 106 21.06 -1.21 -1.95
C PHE A 106 21.54 -0.12 -2.91
N ARG A 107 22.48 -0.43 -3.80
CA ARG A 107 22.96 0.51 -4.84
C ARG A 107 21.86 0.91 -5.81
N ALA A 108 21.10 -0.07 -6.33
CA ALA A 108 20.01 0.19 -7.26
C ALA A 108 18.89 1.04 -6.63
N CYS A 109 18.50 0.76 -5.38
CA CYS A 109 17.48 1.52 -4.66
C CYS A 109 17.84 3.01 -4.54
N ARG A 110 19.11 3.36 -4.33
CA ARG A 110 19.54 4.78 -4.25
C ARG A 110 19.32 5.55 -5.55
N GLN A 111 19.22 4.89 -6.70
CA GLN A 111 18.94 5.52 -7.99
C GLN A 111 17.50 5.28 -8.47
N CYS A 112 16.79 4.34 -7.84
CA CYS A 112 15.42 3.98 -8.20
C CYS A 112 14.44 5.14 -7.98
N LYS A 113 13.48 5.28 -8.91
CA LYS A 113 12.36 6.24 -8.84
C LYS A 113 11.30 5.86 -7.79
N PHE A 114 11.24 4.59 -7.42
CA PHE A 114 10.31 4.06 -6.41
C PHE A 114 10.89 4.05 -4.98
N ASN A 115 12.07 4.64 -4.78
CA ASN A 115 12.70 4.68 -3.46
C ASN A 115 12.10 5.77 -2.58
N ARG A 116 11.40 5.39 -1.52
CA ARG A 116 10.72 6.30 -0.58
C ARG A 116 11.64 6.89 0.50
N THR A 117 12.85 6.35 0.68
CA THR A 117 13.81 6.95 1.63
C THR A 117 14.38 8.27 1.15
N LYS A 118 14.24 8.59 -0.15
CA LYS A 118 14.63 9.89 -0.72
C LYS A 118 13.76 11.06 -0.27
N GLU A 119 12.53 10.80 0.19
CA GLU A 119 11.58 11.84 0.60
C GLU A 119 11.77 12.32 2.06
N ASN A 120 12.63 11.66 2.86
CA ASN A 120 12.86 11.99 4.28
C ASN A 120 14.25 12.63 4.54
N VAL A 121 14.86 13.28 3.54
CA VAL A 121 16.20 13.89 3.70
C VAL A 121 16.14 15.42 3.90
N ASP A 122 14.95 16.03 3.85
CA ASP A 122 14.78 17.48 4.03
C ASP A 122 14.02 17.84 5.33
N VAL A 123 14.52 17.36 6.49
CA VAL A 123 14.19 17.92 7.82
C VAL A 123 15.46 18.07 8.65
#